data_AF-A0A482ZH79-F1
#
_entry.id   AF-A0A482ZH79-F1
#
_cell.length_a   1.000
_cell.length_b   1.000
_cell.length_c   1.000
_cell.angle_alpha   90.00
_cell.angle_beta   90.00
_cell.angle_gamma   90.00
#
_symmetry.space_group_name_H-M   'P 1'
#
loop_
_entity.id
_entity.type
_entity.pdbx_description
1 polymer ?
#
loop_
_entity_poly.entity_id
_entity_poly.type
_entity_poly.pdbx_seq_one_letter_code
_entity_poly.pdbx_strand_id
1 'polypeptide(L)'
;MSSLPSAVTNPYSRSKLGYSGELGNGSGVVIKFLQTGITYDELDNLNLIESIPGSEKWNVRDLFQRTVDKERVTRSILPYLQDSSKVKFFNPLTLVLVPFDTDKIETSLSYVEAKLEDKEGHKYDMFKMGDAFRFCIHKEQPAYSYVEWNELKARVVAIDGQHRLSALKEWKSDPETGRDFSDWTIPVVILGLFKEKDGGSPPSLLEVIRKTFVYINTTAKEINESRKTLLDDEKVNCICTQEVIQRAHENDQKEIGKLVREKLPLMFFDWRGEVKNGRADPGPASIISAEEIKLWFENFLLGEDSSEQQSEALNLKDCIPPLGSFGKGLVLSNKDALRIREQFKRDLLPAFSYLMENFEPYKKYTLECRKKQLADELECSTVTKNAYQKICFGSYRVGAELVSLVETRYGKLVKEFSSLKKEIFHPLIVRDVGMRGVWSAFSSLKVIKDTLEGNTNDWLDYAKWFVKLMNTIYNEGWFKDFEELDSDQQGFLMHVVYDLAGGVVNYRHSDVKDALGTFLALLIAKHSTNKDLQHAAWDELSVNFRKPLKKGLKKQLRGELRDSIGSQKELRDELNNKTEEKVEERLEKLKKYLD
;
A
#
# COMPACT_ATOMS: atom_id res chain seq x y z
N MET A 1 71.32 33.93 -11.94
CA MET A 1 69.85 33.80 -12.12
C MET A 1 69.46 32.40 -11.66
N SER A 2 68.92 32.28 -10.46
CA SER A 2 68.43 31.02 -9.89
C SER A 2 67.10 30.64 -10.53
N SER A 3 67.00 29.42 -11.04
CA SER A 3 65.75 28.81 -11.49
C SER A 3 64.77 28.72 -10.32
N LEU A 4 63.62 29.38 -10.45
CA LEU A 4 62.49 29.23 -9.55
C LEU A 4 62.01 27.76 -9.55
N PRO A 5 61.64 27.19 -8.40
CA PRO A 5 61.04 25.86 -8.36
C PRO A 5 59.65 25.91 -9.00
N SER A 6 59.42 25.03 -9.97
CA SER A 6 58.10 24.79 -10.56
C SER A 6 57.13 24.38 -9.47
N ALA A 7 56.12 25.20 -9.20
CA ALA A 7 55.02 24.86 -8.32
C ALA A 7 54.39 23.55 -8.83
N VAL A 8 54.34 22.52 -7.99
CA VAL A 8 53.66 21.25 -8.29
C VAL A 8 52.16 21.57 -8.39
N THR A 9 51.66 21.73 -9.62
CA THR A 9 50.23 21.89 -9.89
C THR A 9 49.53 20.61 -9.44
N ASN A 10 48.63 20.70 -8.46
CA ASN A 10 47.80 19.58 -8.02
C ASN A 10 47.05 19.00 -9.23
N PRO A 11 47.26 17.72 -9.61
CA PRO A 11 46.63 17.14 -10.80
C PRO A 11 45.12 16.90 -10.63
N TYR A 12 44.57 17.07 -9.43
CA TYR A 12 43.15 16.90 -9.13
C TYR A 12 42.47 18.27 -8.99
N SER A 13 41.47 18.54 -9.83
CA SER A 13 40.78 19.84 -9.90
C SER A 13 39.68 20.01 -8.84
N ARG A 14 39.24 18.92 -8.20
CA ARG A 14 38.17 18.92 -7.20
C ARG A 14 38.53 18.08 -5.98
N SER A 15 37.92 18.43 -4.84
CA SER A 15 38.09 17.73 -3.56
C SER A 15 36.81 17.75 -2.74
N LYS A 16 36.57 16.68 -1.97
CA LYS A 16 35.50 16.60 -0.96
C LYS A 16 35.99 15.95 0.31
N LEU A 17 35.78 16.62 1.44
CA LEU A 17 35.97 16.08 2.79
C LEU A 17 34.72 15.32 3.22
N GLY A 18 34.88 14.26 3.99
CA GLY A 18 33.75 13.52 4.54
C GLY A 18 34.17 12.32 5.39
N TYR A 19 33.17 11.52 5.75
CA TYR A 19 33.38 10.31 6.53
C TYR A 19 33.68 9.12 5.60
N SER A 20 34.87 8.54 5.70
CA SER A 20 35.25 7.39 4.88
C SER A 20 34.95 6.05 5.52
N GLY A 21 34.73 5.03 4.69
CA GLY A 21 34.73 3.64 5.13
C GLY A 21 34.93 2.66 3.98
N GLU A 22 34.83 1.37 4.28
CA GLU A 22 34.94 0.27 3.33
C GLU A 22 33.73 -0.66 3.47
N LEU A 23 33.13 -1.06 2.35
CA LEU A 23 31.93 -1.89 2.29
C LEU A 23 32.27 -3.30 1.80
N GLY A 24 32.74 -4.15 2.71
CA GLY A 24 32.95 -5.59 2.50
C GLY A 24 33.89 -5.97 1.34
N ASN A 25 34.30 -7.25 1.30
CA ASN A 25 35.10 -7.81 0.22
C ASN A 25 34.32 -8.96 -0.44
N GLY A 26 34.17 -8.92 -1.76
CA GLY A 26 33.42 -9.94 -2.50
C GLY A 26 33.65 -9.89 -4.00
N SER A 27 33.67 -11.06 -4.65
CA SER A 27 33.96 -11.19 -6.10
C SER A 27 35.28 -10.53 -6.56
N GLY A 28 36.27 -10.42 -5.68
CA GLY A 28 37.57 -9.81 -5.98
C GLY A 28 37.54 -8.27 -6.09
N VAL A 29 36.53 -7.63 -5.50
CA VAL A 29 36.32 -6.17 -5.54
C VAL A 29 36.23 -5.63 -4.12
N VAL A 30 36.87 -4.48 -3.89
CA VAL A 30 36.82 -3.70 -2.66
C VAL A 30 36.16 -2.37 -2.96
N ILE A 31 35.14 -2.01 -2.18
CA ILE A 31 34.41 -0.73 -2.32
C ILE A 31 34.79 0.18 -1.16
N LYS A 32 35.44 1.30 -1.48
CA LYS A 32 35.68 2.38 -0.51
C LYS A 32 34.64 3.47 -0.75
N PHE A 33 34.16 4.09 0.32
CA PHE A 33 33.17 5.15 0.23
C PHE A 33 33.58 6.39 1.01
N LEU A 34 33.04 7.53 0.59
CA LEU A 34 33.04 8.79 1.32
C LEU A 34 31.59 9.29 1.45
N GLN A 35 31.09 9.39 2.68
CA GLN A 35 29.84 10.07 2.99
C GLN A 35 30.09 11.56 3.17
N THR A 36 29.38 12.40 2.39
CA THR A 36 29.57 13.86 2.40
C THR A 36 28.31 14.58 1.91
N GLY A 37 28.38 15.90 1.82
CA GLY A 37 27.35 16.77 1.25
C GLY A 37 27.83 17.48 -0.01
N ILE A 38 26.93 17.65 -0.98
CA ILE A 38 27.14 18.54 -2.12
C ILE A 38 26.23 19.76 -2.02
N THR A 39 26.72 20.88 -2.51
CA THR A 39 26.01 22.15 -2.56
C THR A 39 25.22 22.30 -3.87
N TYR A 40 24.35 23.30 -3.91
CA TYR A 40 23.60 23.69 -5.10
C TYR A 40 24.47 23.88 -6.36
N ASP A 41 25.62 24.52 -6.23
CA ASP A 41 26.51 24.79 -7.38
C ASP A 41 27.20 23.52 -7.88
N GLU A 42 27.40 22.54 -7.00
CA GLU A 42 28.09 21.29 -7.34
C GLU A 42 27.19 20.27 -8.06
N LEU A 43 25.88 20.50 -8.08
CA LEU A 43 24.92 19.67 -8.82
C LEU A 43 25.28 19.54 -10.30
N ASP A 44 25.83 20.60 -10.90
CA ASP A 44 26.16 20.63 -12.33
C ASP A 44 27.32 19.68 -12.66
N ASN A 45 28.17 19.39 -11.67
CA ASN A 45 29.32 18.50 -11.80
C ASN A 45 28.94 17.01 -11.67
N LEU A 46 27.69 16.70 -11.34
CA LEU A 46 27.19 15.34 -11.28
C LEU A 46 26.61 14.89 -12.61
N ASN A 47 26.89 13.67 -13.03
CA ASN A 47 26.39 13.11 -14.29
C ASN A 47 25.37 12.00 -14.05
N LEU A 48 24.42 11.91 -14.98
CA LEU A 48 23.61 10.71 -15.17
C LEU A 48 24.40 9.74 -16.06
N ILE A 49 24.22 8.43 -15.93
CA ILE A 49 24.97 7.47 -16.77
C ILE A 49 24.60 7.63 -18.24
N GLU A 50 23.34 7.95 -18.56
CA GLU A 50 22.89 8.27 -19.93
C GLU A 50 23.62 9.47 -20.54
N SER A 51 24.23 10.34 -19.72
CA SER A 51 25.03 11.48 -20.18
C SER A 51 26.51 11.12 -20.44
N ILE A 52 26.92 9.87 -20.24
CA ILE A 52 28.29 9.45 -20.52
C ILE A 52 28.47 9.23 -22.04
N PRO A 53 29.46 9.89 -22.68
CA PRO A 53 29.74 9.70 -24.11
C PRO A 53 30.01 8.22 -24.45
N GLY A 54 29.38 7.73 -25.52
CA GLY A 54 29.55 6.35 -25.99
C GLY A 54 28.64 5.33 -25.28
N SER A 55 27.83 5.76 -24.29
CA SER A 55 26.88 4.88 -23.60
C SER A 55 25.81 4.30 -24.53
N GLU A 56 25.49 4.99 -25.63
CA GLU A 56 24.59 4.52 -26.69
C GLU A 56 25.12 3.31 -27.48
N LYS A 57 26.42 3.02 -27.36
CA LYS A 57 27.10 1.91 -28.04
C LYS A 57 27.42 0.74 -27.10
N TRP A 58 27.04 0.82 -25.83
CA TRP A 58 27.28 -0.26 -24.87
C TRP A 58 26.39 -1.45 -25.19
N ASN A 59 26.85 -2.67 -24.84
CA ASN A 59 25.99 -3.84 -25.01
C ASN A 59 24.72 -3.66 -24.17
N VAL A 60 23.59 -4.20 -24.62
CA VAL A 60 22.34 -4.19 -23.85
C VAL A 60 22.51 -4.82 -22.46
N ARG A 61 23.46 -5.76 -22.31
CA ARG A 61 23.83 -6.34 -21.01
C ARG A 61 24.55 -5.35 -20.09
N ASP A 62 25.20 -4.34 -20.65
CA ASP A 62 25.91 -3.26 -19.97
C ASP A 62 25.03 -1.99 -19.86
N LEU A 63 23.81 -1.99 -20.42
CA LEU A 63 22.78 -1.00 -20.12
C LEU A 63 22.11 -1.39 -18.80
N PHE A 64 22.56 -0.79 -17.71
CA PHE A 64 22.07 -1.10 -16.35
C PHE A 64 21.20 0.00 -15.76
N GLN A 65 20.40 0.67 -16.60
CA GLN A 65 19.54 1.78 -16.18
C GLN A 65 18.11 1.66 -16.69
N ARG A 66 17.19 2.27 -15.94
CA ARG A 66 15.93 2.78 -16.49
C ARG A 66 16.22 4.18 -17.03
N THR A 67 15.72 4.51 -18.22
CA THR A 67 15.60 5.91 -18.65
C THR A 67 14.93 6.70 -17.53
N VAL A 68 15.45 7.89 -17.22
CA VAL A 68 14.80 8.75 -16.21
C VAL A 68 13.37 9.01 -16.67
N ASP A 69 12.41 8.59 -15.83
CA ASP A 69 11.00 8.81 -16.09
C ASP A 69 10.68 10.29 -15.83
N LYS A 70 10.57 11.06 -16.92
CA LYS A 70 10.25 12.50 -16.86
C LYS A 70 8.90 12.77 -16.22
N GLU A 71 7.93 11.87 -16.38
CA GLU A 71 6.61 12.04 -15.76
C GLU A 71 6.73 11.89 -14.24
N ARG A 72 7.49 10.90 -13.76
CA ARG A 72 7.77 10.75 -12.33
C ARG A 72 8.51 11.95 -11.73
N VAL A 73 9.48 12.51 -12.46
CA VAL A 73 10.23 13.71 -12.02
C VAL A 73 9.28 14.89 -11.86
N THR A 74 8.53 15.22 -12.92
CA THR A 74 7.68 16.41 -12.99
C THR A 74 6.41 16.31 -12.13
N ARG A 75 5.78 15.14 -12.04
CA ARG A 75 4.48 14.99 -11.36
C ARG A 75 4.57 14.52 -9.92
N SER A 76 5.69 13.97 -9.48
CA SER A 76 5.81 13.38 -8.14
C SER A 76 6.96 13.97 -7.34
N ILE A 77 8.19 13.90 -7.85
CA ILE A 77 9.38 14.27 -7.06
C ILE A 77 9.51 15.79 -6.94
N LEU A 78 9.41 16.51 -8.05
CA LEU A 78 9.58 17.97 -8.06
C LEU A 78 8.51 18.68 -7.19
N PRO A 79 7.19 18.35 -7.32
CA PRO A 79 6.18 18.91 -6.41
C PRO A 79 6.45 18.57 -4.94
N TYR A 80 6.88 17.33 -4.65
CA TYR A 80 7.28 16.95 -3.29
C TYR A 80 8.46 17.77 -2.76
N LEU A 81 9.44 18.12 -3.59
CA LEU A 81 10.60 18.94 -3.20
C LEU A 81 10.23 20.40 -2.99
N GLN A 82 9.30 20.95 -3.78
CA GLN A 82 8.86 22.36 -3.72
C GLN A 82 7.82 22.64 -2.61
N ASP A 83 7.05 21.64 -2.16
CA ASP A 83 5.96 21.85 -1.18
C ASP A 83 6.44 22.15 0.25
N SER A 84 6.46 23.43 0.67
CA SER A 84 6.91 23.85 2.01
C SER A 84 6.18 23.20 3.19
N SER A 85 5.02 22.57 2.99
CA SER A 85 4.26 21.89 4.04
C SER A 85 4.73 20.47 4.34
N LYS A 86 5.57 19.88 3.48
CA LYS A 86 6.05 18.50 3.60
C LYS A 86 7.43 18.41 4.25
N VAL A 87 7.64 17.36 5.05
CA VAL A 87 8.97 17.00 5.54
C VAL A 87 9.85 16.59 4.35
N LYS A 88 11.00 17.25 4.19
CA LYS A 88 11.94 17.01 3.09
C LYS A 88 13.02 16.03 3.52
N PHE A 89 12.99 14.83 2.96
CA PHE A 89 14.06 13.86 3.15
C PHE A 89 14.12 12.90 1.97
N PHE A 90 15.34 12.57 1.55
CA PHE A 90 15.59 11.42 0.69
C PHE A 90 16.90 10.76 1.07
N ASN A 91 17.00 9.45 0.82
CA ASN A 91 18.23 8.71 1.05
C ASN A 91 19.40 9.36 0.27
N PRO A 92 20.64 9.36 0.79
CA PRO A 92 21.78 9.94 0.09
C PRO A 92 21.89 9.45 -1.37
N LEU A 93 22.28 10.35 -2.28
CA LEU A 93 22.56 9.96 -3.67
C LEU A 93 23.79 9.05 -3.68
N THR A 94 23.71 7.90 -4.36
CA THR A 94 24.87 7.02 -4.50
C THR A 94 25.59 7.37 -5.79
N LEU A 95 26.82 7.88 -5.64
CA LEU A 95 27.67 8.37 -6.71
C LEU A 95 28.86 7.43 -6.88
N VAL A 96 29.32 7.22 -8.12
CA VAL A 96 30.54 6.45 -8.41
C VAL A 96 31.51 7.34 -9.19
N LEU A 97 32.78 7.29 -8.82
CA LEU A 97 33.86 7.88 -9.62
C LEU A 97 34.22 6.93 -10.76
N VAL A 98 34.00 7.39 -11.99
CA VAL A 98 34.24 6.61 -13.20
C VAL A 98 35.41 7.24 -13.97
N PRO A 99 36.56 6.54 -14.10
CA PRO A 99 37.68 7.01 -14.91
C PRO A 99 37.35 6.94 -16.41
N PHE A 100 37.84 7.91 -17.17
CA PHE A 100 37.70 7.95 -18.63
C PHE A 100 38.98 8.44 -19.32
N ASP A 101 39.19 7.98 -20.55
CA ASP A 101 40.26 8.40 -21.45
C ASP A 101 39.68 8.77 -22.81
N THR A 102 39.86 10.03 -23.22
CA THR A 102 39.57 10.52 -24.58
C THR A 102 38.21 10.01 -25.14
N ASP A 103 37.16 10.12 -24.30
CA ASP A 103 35.76 9.68 -24.51
C ASP A 103 35.43 8.19 -24.36
N LYS A 104 36.31 7.36 -23.79
CA LYS A 104 36.02 5.96 -23.42
C LYS A 104 36.15 5.76 -21.91
N ILE A 105 35.19 5.03 -21.33
CA ILE A 105 35.30 4.60 -19.93
C ILE A 105 36.40 3.54 -19.81
N GLU A 106 37.21 3.66 -18.76
CA GLU A 106 38.10 2.61 -18.30
C GLU A 106 37.26 1.44 -17.75
N THR A 107 37.19 0.32 -18.46
CA THR A 107 36.31 -0.80 -18.10
C THR A 107 36.94 -1.76 -17.10
N SER A 108 38.26 -1.65 -16.88
CA SER A 108 39.03 -2.55 -16.02
C SER A 108 39.11 -2.04 -14.58
N LEU A 109 39.02 -2.95 -13.60
CA LEU A 109 39.32 -2.63 -12.21
C LEU A 109 40.80 -2.83 -11.93
N SER A 110 41.44 -1.80 -11.36
CA SER A 110 42.85 -1.86 -10.97
C SER A 110 42.98 -2.10 -9.47
N TYR A 111 43.97 -2.91 -9.10
CA TYR A 111 44.40 -3.03 -7.70
C TYR A 111 45.25 -1.82 -7.36
N VAL A 112 45.00 -1.23 -6.20
CA VAL A 112 45.72 -0.07 -5.71
C VAL A 112 46.22 -0.35 -4.29
N GLU A 113 47.54 -0.40 -4.13
CA GLU A 113 48.15 -0.52 -2.81
C GLU A 113 48.09 0.83 -2.08
N ALA A 114 47.72 0.79 -0.80
CA ALA A 114 47.68 1.98 0.04
C ALA A 114 49.08 2.57 0.19
N LYS A 115 49.22 3.86 -0.12
CA LYS A 115 50.45 4.63 0.17
C LYS A 115 50.21 5.53 1.36
N LEU A 116 51.12 5.49 2.34
CA LEU A 116 51.06 6.40 3.47
C LEU A 116 51.42 7.81 2.99
N GLU A 117 50.52 8.75 3.19
CA GLU A 117 50.74 10.18 2.97
C GLU A 117 50.63 10.91 4.30
N ASP A 118 51.63 11.75 4.61
CA ASP A 118 51.60 12.65 5.77
C ASP A 118 51.34 14.06 5.24
N LYS A 119 50.26 14.67 5.73
CA LYS A 119 49.88 16.03 5.38
C LYS A 119 49.53 16.78 6.65
N GLU A 120 50.33 17.79 6.97
CA GLU A 120 50.12 18.66 8.13
C GLU A 120 50.01 17.90 9.46
N GLY A 121 50.74 16.78 9.60
CA GLY A 121 50.73 15.94 10.80
C GLY A 121 49.60 14.91 10.84
N HIS A 122 48.76 14.86 9.81
CA HIS A 122 47.72 13.85 9.63
C HIS A 122 48.19 12.75 8.68
N LYS A 123 47.99 11.49 9.09
CA LYS A 123 48.38 10.30 8.33
C LYS A 123 47.20 9.71 7.57
N TYR A 124 47.38 9.54 6.26
CA TYR A 124 46.37 9.01 5.35
C TYR A 124 46.85 7.76 4.65
N ASP A 125 45.98 6.76 4.52
CA ASP A 125 46.12 5.70 3.53
C ASP A 125 45.53 6.21 2.20
N MET A 126 46.43 6.46 1.25
CA MET A 126 46.09 7.00 -0.08
C MET A 126 45.92 5.87 -1.09
N PHE A 127 44.75 5.82 -1.72
CA PHE A 127 44.42 4.92 -2.82
C PHE A 127 44.27 5.74 -4.10
N LYS A 128 45.31 5.75 -4.93
CA LYS A 128 45.37 6.52 -6.19
C LYS A 128 45.02 5.66 -7.42
N MET A 129 44.02 6.10 -8.18
CA MET A 129 43.61 5.51 -9.46
C MET A 129 44.14 6.37 -10.62
N GLY A 130 45.41 6.15 -11.00
CA GLY A 130 46.09 7.00 -11.98
C GLY A 130 45.98 8.49 -11.63
N ASP A 131 45.78 9.34 -12.63
CA ASP A 131 45.49 10.76 -12.43
C ASP A 131 43.98 11.07 -12.38
N ALA A 132 43.13 10.04 -12.37
CA ALA A 132 41.68 10.21 -12.42
C ALA A 132 41.13 10.65 -11.06
N PHE A 133 41.45 9.90 -10.00
CA PHE A 133 41.06 10.26 -8.63
C PHE A 133 41.95 9.60 -7.58
N ARG A 134 41.88 10.09 -6.34
CA ARG A 134 42.48 9.46 -5.16
C ARG A 134 41.57 9.55 -3.95
N PHE A 135 41.49 8.46 -3.19
CA PHE A 135 40.87 8.42 -1.86
C PHE A 135 41.97 8.54 -0.81
N CYS A 136 41.85 9.51 0.09
CA CYS A 136 42.78 9.70 1.21
C CYS A 136 42.03 9.41 2.50
N ILE A 137 42.25 8.20 3.04
CA ILE A 137 41.56 7.70 4.24
C ILE A 137 42.40 8.02 5.47
N HIS A 138 41.88 8.87 6.35
CA HIS A 138 42.58 9.22 7.58
C HIS A 138 42.66 8.00 8.51
N LYS A 139 43.85 7.69 9.03
CA LYS A 139 44.09 6.46 9.83
C LYS A 139 43.31 6.39 11.13
N GLU A 140 43.23 7.50 11.85
CA GLU A 140 42.64 7.53 13.20
C GLU A 140 41.23 8.13 13.26
N GLN A 141 40.91 9.04 12.34
CA GLN A 141 39.69 9.86 12.38
C GLN A 141 39.03 9.88 11.00
N PRO A 142 38.18 8.89 10.67
CA PRO A 142 37.59 8.74 9.34
C PRO A 142 36.79 9.95 8.83
N ALA A 143 36.35 10.84 9.73
CA ALA A 143 35.65 12.08 9.41
C ALA A 143 36.53 13.15 8.72
N TYR A 144 37.85 13.03 8.82
CA TYR A 144 38.81 13.92 8.15
C TYR A 144 39.37 13.35 6.84
N SER A 145 38.76 12.27 6.35
CA SER A 145 39.10 11.68 5.06
C SER A 145 38.56 12.52 3.92
N TYR A 146 39.19 12.43 2.76
CA TYR A 146 38.75 13.17 1.59
C TYR A 146 38.97 12.39 0.29
N VAL A 147 38.22 12.77 -0.73
CA VAL A 147 38.40 12.29 -2.11
C VAL A 147 38.74 13.46 -3.01
N GLU A 148 39.71 13.26 -3.89
CA GLU A 148 40.11 14.23 -4.91
C GLU A 148 39.98 13.60 -6.29
N TRP A 149 39.51 14.37 -7.27
CA TRP A 149 39.40 13.88 -8.65
C TRP A 149 39.73 14.97 -9.67
N ASN A 150 40.13 14.51 -10.85
CA ASN A 150 40.36 15.34 -12.02
C ASN A 150 39.14 15.27 -12.93
N GLU A 151 38.42 16.39 -13.08
CA GLU A 151 37.20 16.43 -13.90
C GLU A 151 37.45 16.14 -15.39
N LEU A 152 38.68 16.26 -15.88
CA LEU A 152 39.05 15.90 -17.25
C LEU A 152 39.39 14.41 -17.41
N LYS A 153 39.47 13.64 -16.32
CA LYS A 153 39.83 12.20 -16.34
C LYS A 153 38.88 11.31 -15.52
N ALA A 154 37.97 11.89 -14.73
CA ALA A 154 36.96 11.19 -13.95
C ALA A 154 35.61 11.93 -13.96
N ARG A 155 34.51 11.18 -14.10
CA ARG A 155 33.14 11.68 -13.91
C ARG A 155 32.58 11.18 -12.59
N VAL A 156 31.78 12.02 -11.92
CA VAL A 156 31.01 11.62 -10.74
C VAL A 156 29.61 11.28 -11.19
N VAL A 157 29.26 10.01 -11.12
CA VAL A 157 28.08 9.48 -11.81
C VAL A 157 27.07 8.94 -10.81
N ALA A 158 25.82 9.39 -10.89
CA ALA A 158 24.74 8.90 -10.05
C ALA A 158 24.28 7.51 -10.50
N ILE A 159 24.49 6.51 -9.65
CA ILE A 159 24.05 5.12 -9.89
C ILE A 159 22.72 4.84 -9.21
N ASP A 160 22.44 5.44 -8.05
CA ASP A 160 21.12 5.44 -7.41
C ASP A 160 20.66 6.88 -7.14
N GLY A 161 19.35 7.11 -7.23
CA GLY A 161 18.75 8.42 -7.03
C GLY A 161 18.74 9.33 -8.26
N GLN A 162 18.85 8.79 -9.47
CA GLN A 162 18.83 9.56 -10.73
C GLN A 162 17.59 10.44 -10.90
N HIS A 163 16.38 9.93 -10.61
CA HIS A 163 15.17 10.76 -10.67
C HIS A 163 15.21 11.93 -9.69
N ARG A 164 15.84 11.75 -8.52
CA ARG A 164 16.02 12.81 -7.50
C ARG A 164 17.05 13.84 -7.97
N LEU A 165 18.20 13.39 -8.50
CA LEU A 165 19.20 14.25 -9.10
C LEU A 165 18.60 15.04 -10.29
N SER A 166 17.82 14.38 -11.15
CA SER A 166 17.13 15.02 -12.27
C SER A 166 16.15 16.08 -11.78
N ALA A 167 15.33 15.77 -10.77
CA ALA A 167 14.40 16.74 -10.19
C ALA A 167 15.11 17.96 -9.60
N LEU A 168 16.24 17.76 -8.89
CA LEU A 168 17.04 18.86 -8.36
C LEU A 168 17.67 19.73 -9.46
N LYS A 169 18.16 19.11 -10.54
CA LYS A 169 18.69 19.84 -11.71
C LYS A 169 17.60 20.60 -12.47
N GLU A 170 16.43 19.99 -12.60
CA GLU A 170 15.27 20.61 -13.24
C GLU A 170 14.77 21.79 -12.41
N TRP A 171 14.64 21.62 -11.08
CA TRP A 171 14.32 22.72 -10.17
C TRP A 171 15.35 23.83 -10.25
N LYS A 172 16.65 23.52 -10.22
CA LYS A 172 17.74 24.50 -10.38
C LYS A 172 17.63 25.30 -11.69
N SER A 173 17.13 24.67 -12.75
CA SER A 173 16.97 25.31 -14.06
C SER A 173 15.72 26.18 -14.17
N ASP A 174 14.83 26.12 -13.16
CA ASP A 174 13.63 26.97 -13.08
C ASP A 174 14.02 28.43 -12.81
N PRO A 175 13.63 29.38 -13.67
CA PRO A 175 14.00 30.79 -13.51
C PRO A 175 13.42 31.47 -12.27
N GLU A 176 12.28 31.00 -11.77
CA GLU A 176 11.55 31.65 -10.67
C GLU A 176 11.91 31.03 -9.32
N THR A 177 11.90 29.70 -9.23
CA THR A 177 12.04 28.94 -7.97
C THR A 177 13.39 28.26 -7.83
N GLY A 178 14.26 28.32 -8.84
CA GLY A 178 15.49 27.53 -8.89
C GLY A 178 16.54 27.91 -7.86
N ARG A 179 16.36 28.97 -7.08
CA ARG A 179 17.24 29.36 -5.96
C ARG A 179 16.68 28.97 -4.58
N ASP A 180 15.45 28.47 -4.50
CA ASP A 180 14.72 28.23 -3.25
C ASP A 180 15.35 27.18 -2.33
N PHE A 181 16.22 26.32 -2.89
CA PHE A 181 16.96 25.28 -2.16
C PHE A 181 18.47 25.49 -2.23
N SER A 182 18.93 26.71 -2.56
CA SER A 182 20.36 27.00 -2.73
C SER A 182 21.19 26.85 -1.45
N ASP A 183 20.54 26.89 -0.29
CA ASP A 183 21.09 26.66 1.04
C ASP A 183 21.13 25.17 1.43
N TRP A 184 20.51 24.27 0.65
CA TRP A 184 20.48 22.86 0.96
C TRP A 184 21.86 22.21 0.79
N THR A 185 22.22 21.37 1.75
CA THR A 185 23.32 20.42 1.61
C THR A 185 22.74 19.05 1.26
N ILE A 186 22.95 18.62 0.01
CA ILE A 186 22.40 17.36 -0.49
C ILE A 186 23.30 16.20 -0.06
N PRO A 187 22.79 15.22 0.70
CA PRO A 187 23.62 14.13 1.18
C PRO A 187 23.99 13.17 0.04
N VAL A 188 25.25 12.77 -0.01
CA VAL A 188 25.78 11.83 -1.03
C VAL A 188 26.72 10.80 -0.43
N VAL A 189 26.83 9.66 -1.09
CA VAL A 189 27.87 8.66 -0.87
C VAL A 189 28.66 8.50 -2.15
N ILE A 190 29.94 8.85 -2.14
CA ILE A 190 30.85 8.69 -3.28
C ILE A 190 31.59 7.37 -3.14
N LEU A 191 31.47 6.49 -4.12
CA LEU A 191 32.10 5.18 -4.16
C LEU A 191 33.34 5.18 -5.05
N GLY A 192 34.42 4.60 -4.53
CA GLY A 192 35.61 4.19 -5.26
C GLY A 192 35.67 2.67 -5.35
N LEU A 193 35.78 2.15 -6.57
CA LEU A 193 35.80 0.71 -6.84
C LEU A 193 37.23 0.26 -7.17
N PHE A 194 37.74 -0.73 -6.43
CA PHE A 194 39.11 -1.23 -6.55
C PHE A 194 39.12 -2.76 -6.69
N LYS A 195 40.12 -3.31 -7.39
CA LYS A 195 40.38 -4.76 -7.41
C LYS A 195 41.05 -5.18 -6.10
N GLU A 196 40.74 -6.37 -5.60
CA GLU A 196 41.41 -7.01 -4.46
C GLU A 196 42.78 -7.62 -4.84
N LYS A 197 43.76 -7.60 -3.92
CA LYS A 197 45.14 -8.06 -4.18
C LYS A 197 45.22 -9.52 -4.64
N ASP A 198 44.50 -10.38 -3.93
CA ASP A 198 44.51 -11.85 -4.11
C ASP A 198 43.20 -12.37 -4.72
N GLY A 199 42.36 -11.46 -5.24
CA GLY A 199 41.15 -11.82 -5.97
C GLY A 199 41.50 -12.43 -7.33
N GLY A 200 40.69 -13.38 -7.80
CA GLY A 200 40.77 -13.93 -9.15
C GLY A 200 40.55 -12.87 -10.24
N SER A 201 40.06 -13.26 -11.43
CA SER A 201 39.66 -12.26 -12.43
C SER A 201 38.45 -11.47 -11.90
N PRO A 202 38.58 -10.17 -11.55
CA PRO A 202 37.43 -9.40 -11.08
C PRO A 202 36.46 -9.17 -12.24
N PRO A 203 35.16 -8.96 -11.95
CA PRO A 203 34.22 -8.42 -12.92
C PRO A 203 34.69 -7.06 -13.47
N SER A 204 34.16 -6.65 -14.61
CA SER A 204 34.45 -5.31 -15.15
C SER A 204 33.89 -4.21 -14.24
N LEU A 205 34.42 -2.98 -14.35
CA LEU A 205 33.91 -1.83 -13.61
C LEU A 205 32.39 -1.65 -13.84
N LEU A 206 31.96 -1.75 -15.09
CA LEU A 206 30.55 -1.63 -15.47
C LEU A 206 29.68 -2.76 -14.91
N GLU A 207 30.19 -4.00 -14.85
CA GLU A 207 29.50 -5.11 -14.21
C GLU A 207 29.33 -4.91 -12.70
N VAL A 208 30.33 -4.35 -12.02
CA VAL A 208 30.22 -4.01 -10.59
C VAL A 208 29.20 -2.92 -10.37
N ILE A 209 29.27 -1.82 -11.13
CA ILE A 209 28.31 -0.73 -11.04
C ILE A 209 26.89 -1.25 -11.28
N ARG A 210 26.69 -2.08 -12.31
CA ARG A 210 25.41 -2.75 -12.59
C ARG A 210 24.93 -3.58 -11.42
N LYS A 211 25.78 -4.46 -10.86
CA LYS A 211 25.39 -5.32 -9.75
C LYS A 211 25.01 -4.49 -8.52
N THR A 212 25.77 -3.45 -8.22
CA THR A 212 25.45 -2.50 -7.14
C THR A 212 24.11 -1.81 -7.39
N PHE A 213 23.88 -1.30 -8.60
CA PHE A 213 22.60 -0.69 -8.98
C PHE A 213 21.42 -1.66 -8.84
N VAL A 214 21.54 -2.85 -9.43
CA VAL A 214 20.50 -3.88 -9.40
C VAL A 214 20.21 -4.24 -7.96
N TYR A 215 21.22 -4.54 -7.15
CA TYR A 215 21.00 -4.96 -5.77
C TYR A 215 20.34 -3.88 -4.90
N ILE A 216 20.75 -2.61 -5.05
CA ILE A 216 20.12 -1.47 -4.36
C ILE A 216 18.62 -1.38 -4.72
N ASN A 217 18.28 -1.56 -6.01
CA ASN A 217 16.91 -1.38 -6.49
C ASN A 217 16.01 -2.61 -6.35
N THR A 218 16.55 -3.82 -6.42
CA THR A 218 15.77 -5.07 -6.36
C THR A 218 15.57 -5.59 -4.93
N THR A 219 16.40 -5.18 -3.98
CA THR A 219 16.27 -5.59 -2.58
C THR A 219 15.25 -4.73 -1.82
N ALA A 220 14.91 -3.54 -2.32
CA ALA A 220 13.83 -2.73 -1.80
C ALA A 220 12.49 -3.43 -2.07
N LYS A 221 11.93 -4.08 -1.05
CA LYS A 221 10.61 -4.68 -1.14
C LYS A 221 9.56 -3.57 -1.24
N GLU A 222 8.69 -3.66 -2.24
CA GLU A 222 7.51 -2.82 -2.30
C GLU A 222 6.68 -3.01 -1.03
N ILE A 223 6.21 -1.89 -0.48
CA ILE A 223 5.30 -1.89 0.66
C ILE A 223 3.99 -2.51 0.17
N ASN A 224 3.47 -3.51 0.88
CA ASN A 224 2.19 -4.12 0.54
C ASN A 224 1.04 -3.09 0.64
N GLU A 225 -0.08 -3.35 -0.05
CA GLU A 225 -1.19 -2.39 -0.14
C GLU A 225 -1.83 -2.06 1.22
N SER A 226 -1.89 -3.02 2.15
CA SER A 226 -2.39 -2.77 3.52
C SER A 226 -1.50 -1.74 4.26
N ARG A 227 -0.18 -1.91 4.23
CA ARG A 227 0.76 -0.97 4.86
C ARG A 227 0.78 0.37 4.14
N LYS A 228 0.70 0.38 2.81
CA LYS A 228 0.58 1.61 2.02
C LYS A 228 -0.65 2.40 2.43
N THR A 229 -1.80 1.74 2.56
CA THR A 229 -3.05 2.34 3.07
C THR A 229 -2.87 2.94 4.47
N LEU A 230 -2.15 2.25 5.35
CA LEU A 230 -1.93 2.72 6.73
C LEU A 230 -0.87 3.81 6.90
N LEU A 231 -0.05 4.06 5.87
CA LEU A 231 1.00 5.08 5.86
C LEU A 231 0.66 6.29 4.99
N ASP A 232 -0.44 6.23 4.24
CA ASP A 232 -0.86 7.26 3.31
C ASP A 232 -1.83 8.24 4.00
N ASP A 233 -1.30 9.41 4.34
CA ASP A 233 -2.05 10.56 4.88
C ASP A 233 -2.49 11.54 3.79
N GLU A 234 -2.24 11.22 2.52
CA GLU A 234 -2.55 12.06 1.37
C GLU A 234 -3.96 11.77 0.81
N LYS A 235 -4.57 10.65 1.22
CA LYS A 235 -5.88 10.18 0.75
C LYS A 235 -6.89 10.02 1.86
N VAL A 236 -8.12 10.46 1.62
CA VAL A 236 -9.21 10.41 2.60
C VAL A 236 -9.60 8.98 2.96
N ASN A 237 -9.73 8.11 1.96
CA ASN A 237 -10.09 6.71 2.21
C ASN A 237 -9.02 5.96 3.03
N CYS A 238 -7.74 6.33 2.85
CA CYS A 238 -6.63 5.82 3.67
C CYS A 238 -6.73 6.33 5.11
N ILE A 239 -6.91 7.64 5.31
CA ILE A 239 -7.10 8.25 6.62
C ILE A 239 -8.28 7.62 7.38
N CYS A 240 -9.44 7.46 6.75
CA CYS A 240 -10.61 6.85 7.38
C CYS A 240 -10.35 5.40 7.81
N THR A 241 -9.65 4.63 6.96
CA THR A 241 -9.23 3.26 7.26
C THR A 241 -8.28 3.19 8.46
N GLN A 242 -7.32 4.11 8.54
CA GLN A 242 -6.41 4.21 9.69
C GLN A 242 -7.21 4.44 10.99
N GLU A 243 -8.20 5.33 10.98
CA GLU A 243 -8.98 5.64 12.19
C GLU A 243 -9.84 4.46 12.68
N VAL A 244 -10.34 3.62 11.77
CA VAL A 244 -11.02 2.36 12.14
C VAL A 244 -10.07 1.42 12.89
N ILE A 245 -8.88 1.19 12.33
CA ILE A 245 -7.89 0.27 12.91
C ILE A 245 -7.29 0.86 14.19
N GLN A 246 -7.05 2.17 14.22
CA GLN A 246 -6.55 2.90 15.38
C GLN A 246 -7.51 2.79 16.56
N ARG A 247 -8.82 2.88 16.34
CA ARG A 247 -9.83 2.68 17.40
C ARG A 247 -9.70 1.32 18.08
N ALA A 248 -9.46 0.26 17.31
CA ALA A 248 -9.26 -1.08 17.84
C ALA A 248 -7.92 -1.19 18.58
N HIS A 249 -6.86 -0.62 18.01
CA HIS A 249 -5.55 -0.56 18.64
C HIS A 249 -5.58 0.17 19.99
N GLU A 250 -6.23 1.33 20.07
CA GLU A 250 -6.40 2.11 21.31
C GLU A 250 -7.10 1.33 22.41
N ASN A 251 -8.07 0.48 22.05
CA ASN A 251 -8.72 -0.40 23.02
C ASN A 251 -7.78 -1.52 23.49
N ASP A 252 -6.97 -2.07 22.59
CA ASP A 252 -6.01 -3.14 22.89
C ASP A 252 -4.74 -2.67 23.62
N GLN A 253 -4.46 -1.37 23.62
CA GLN A 253 -3.40 -0.79 24.46
C GLN A 253 -3.81 -0.61 25.92
N LYS A 254 -5.10 -0.74 26.25
CA LYS A 254 -5.57 -0.61 27.63
C LYS A 254 -5.16 -1.82 28.47
N GLU A 255 -5.04 -1.60 29.76
CA GLU A 255 -4.97 -2.69 30.73
C GLU A 255 -6.22 -3.57 30.61
N ILE A 256 -6.07 -4.88 30.84
CA ILE A 256 -7.11 -5.90 30.68
C ILE A 256 -8.42 -5.52 31.38
N GLY A 257 -8.33 -5.00 32.62
CA GLY A 257 -9.50 -4.59 33.40
C GLY A 257 -10.23 -3.34 32.85
N LYS A 258 -9.60 -2.58 31.96
CA LYS A 258 -10.13 -1.37 31.31
C LYS A 258 -10.51 -1.60 29.85
N LEU A 259 -10.31 -2.82 29.35
CA LEU A 259 -10.60 -3.18 27.97
C LEU A 259 -12.12 -3.26 27.78
N VAL A 260 -12.63 -2.61 26.72
CA VAL A 260 -14.04 -2.73 26.32
C VAL A 260 -14.18 -3.98 25.46
N ARG A 261 -14.91 -4.99 25.95
CA ARG A 261 -14.93 -6.33 25.35
C ARG A 261 -15.73 -6.41 24.06
N GLU A 262 -16.68 -5.52 23.92
CA GLU A 262 -17.58 -5.40 22.78
C GLU A 262 -16.89 -4.74 21.57
N LYS A 263 -15.77 -4.04 21.80
CA LYS A 263 -15.00 -3.42 20.72
C LYS A 263 -14.14 -4.44 20.00
N LEU A 264 -14.10 -4.31 18.67
CA LEU A 264 -13.25 -5.14 17.81
C LEU A 264 -11.78 -5.10 18.30
N PRO A 265 -11.12 -6.27 18.43
CA PRO A 265 -9.70 -6.33 18.73
C PRO A 265 -8.85 -6.01 17.50
N LEU A 266 -7.62 -5.53 17.69
CA LEU A 266 -6.67 -5.31 16.60
C LEU A 266 -6.43 -6.58 15.79
N MET A 267 -6.39 -7.74 16.45
CA MET A 267 -6.21 -9.04 15.78
C MET A 267 -7.36 -9.41 14.82
N PHE A 268 -8.51 -8.72 14.89
CA PHE A 268 -9.59 -8.86 13.92
C PHE A 268 -9.19 -8.33 12.54
N PHE A 269 -8.23 -7.40 12.49
CA PHE A 269 -7.77 -6.78 11.26
C PHE A 269 -6.44 -7.41 10.80
N ASP A 270 -6.36 -7.80 9.52
CA ASP A 270 -5.09 -8.08 8.86
C ASP A 270 -4.42 -6.77 8.43
N TRP A 271 -4.00 -5.98 9.42
CA TRP A 271 -3.37 -4.68 9.17
C TRP A 271 -1.92 -4.82 8.66
N ARG A 272 -1.31 -6.01 8.81
CA ARG A 272 0.06 -6.28 8.34
C ARG A 272 0.11 -6.61 6.85
N GLY A 273 -0.93 -7.23 6.30
CA GLY A 273 -1.04 -7.61 4.89
C GLY A 273 0.12 -8.48 4.41
N GLU A 274 0.52 -9.46 5.22
CA GLU A 274 1.66 -10.31 4.87
C GLU A 274 1.38 -11.14 3.62
N VAL A 275 2.41 -11.32 2.80
CA VAL A 275 2.33 -12.08 1.54
C VAL A 275 3.38 -13.17 1.58
N LYS A 276 2.93 -14.42 1.43
CA LYS A 276 3.79 -15.60 1.38
C LYS A 276 3.60 -16.31 0.05
N ASN A 277 4.70 -16.51 -0.68
CA ASN A 277 4.70 -17.11 -2.03
C ASN A 277 3.72 -16.43 -3.01
N GLY A 278 3.62 -15.10 -2.94
CA GLY A 278 2.74 -14.30 -3.81
C GLY A 278 1.24 -14.40 -3.47
N ARG A 279 0.87 -15.01 -2.35
CA ARG A 279 -0.51 -15.07 -1.85
C ARG A 279 -0.61 -14.37 -0.51
N ALA A 280 -1.76 -13.73 -0.26
CA ALA A 280 -2.06 -13.18 1.06
C ALA A 280 -1.92 -14.28 2.13
N ASP A 281 -1.23 -13.96 3.22
CA ASP A 281 -1.02 -14.81 4.39
C ASP A 281 -1.63 -14.09 5.61
N PRO A 282 -2.98 -14.05 5.69
CA PRO A 282 -3.67 -13.24 6.67
C PRO A 282 -3.41 -13.73 8.09
N GLY A 283 -3.46 -12.80 9.05
CA GLY A 283 -3.38 -13.09 10.47
C GLY A 283 -4.29 -14.25 10.91
N PRO A 284 -3.82 -15.13 11.83
CA PRO A 284 -4.62 -16.29 12.26
C PRO A 284 -6.00 -15.93 12.83
N ALA A 285 -6.13 -14.75 13.45
CA ALA A 285 -7.39 -14.24 14.01
C ALA A 285 -8.07 -13.17 13.13
N SER A 286 -7.45 -12.75 12.02
CA SER A 286 -7.98 -11.66 11.22
C SER A 286 -9.17 -12.11 10.36
N ILE A 287 -10.17 -11.25 10.25
CA ILE A 287 -11.35 -11.46 9.42
C ILE A 287 -11.29 -10.56 8.19
N ILE A 288 -10.78 -9.34 8.36
CA ILE A 288 -10.80 -8.29 7.35
C ILE A 288 -9.43 -7.62 7.28
N SER A 289 -9.00 -7.27 6.08
CA SER A 289 -7.77 -6.52 5.82
C SER A 289 -7.99 -5.01 5.80
N ALA A 290 -6.91 -4.24 5.95
CA ALA A 290 -6.97 -2.79 5.78
C ALA A 290 -7.38 -2.40 4.34
N GLU A 291 -6.98 -3.21 3.36
CA GLU A 291 -7.34 -3.00 1.96
C GLU A 291 -8.85 -3.13 1.72
N GLU A 292 -9.50 -4.13 2.31
CA GLU A 292 -10.96 -4.31 2.20
C GLU A 292 -11.72 -3.13 2.81
N ILE A 293 -11.32 -2.64 3.99
CA ILE A 293 -11.95 -1.47 4.62
C ILE A 293 -11.84 -0.23 3.73
N LYS A 294 -10.65 0.04 3.18
CA LYS A 294 -10.44 1.15 2.24
C LYS A 294 -11.35 1.00 1.03
N LEU A 295 -11.44 -0.20 0.45
CA LEU A 295 -12.30 -0.47 -0.69
C LEU A 295 -13.78 -0.31 -0.35
N TRP A 296 -14.21 -0.61 0.87
CA TRP A 296 -15.59 -0.36 1.30
C TRP A 296 -15.90 1.13 1.39
N PHE A 297 -14.98 1.94 1.92
CA PHE A 297 -15.11 3.39 1.90
C PHE A 297 -15.18 3.91 0.47
N GLU A 298 -14.22 3.51 -0.38
CA GLU A 298 -14.13 3.98 -1.75
C GLU A 298 -15.35 3.59 -2.59
N ASN A 299 -15.85 2.36 -2.44
CA ASN A 299 -16.88 1.84 -3.33
C ASN A 299 -18.30 2.03 -2.78
N PHE A 300 -18.52 2.09 -1.47
CA PHE A 300 -19.88 2.08 -0.91
C PHE A 300 -20.21 3.30 -0.08
N LEU A 301 -19.31 3.78 0.78
CA LEU A 301 -19.66 4.81 1.77
C LEU A 301 -19.28 6.22 1.34
N LEU A 302 -18.03 6.42 0.91
CA LEU A 302 -17.44 7.73 0.66
C LEU A 302 -17.29 8.03 -0.82
N GLY A 303 -16.98 7.04 -1.66
CA GLY A 303 -16.63 7.30 -3.05
C GLY A 303 -15.11 7.49 -3.25
N GLU A 304 -14.73 7.76 -4.49
CA GLU A 304 -13.32 8.01 -4.85
C GLU A 304 -12.77 9.26 -4.13
N ASP A 305 -11.47 9.28 -3.89
CA ASP A 305 -10.80 10.41 -3.26
C ASP A 305 -11.06 11.71 -4.05
N SER A 306 -11.43 12.77 -3.34
CA SER A 306 -11.81 14.07 -3.91
C SER A 306 -13.10 14.10 -4.75
N SER A 307 -13.94 13.07 -4.65
CA SER A 307 -15.27 13.08 -5.27
C SER A 307 -16.27 13.97 -4.51
N GLU A 308 -17.31 14.42 -5.20
CA GLU A 308 -18.41 15.16 -4.58
C GLU A 308 -19.13 14.31 -3.52
N GLN A 309 -19.34 13.03 -3.80
CA GLN A 309 -19.88 12.07 -2.84
C GLN A 309 -19.06 12.04 -1.53
N GLN A 310 -17.73 12.00 -1.63
CA GLN A 310 -16.86 11.97 -0.44
C GLN A 310 -16.94 13.27 0.34
N SER A 311 -17.03 14.40 -0.38
CA SER A 311 -17.21 15.71 0.22
C SER A 311 -18.53 15.83 0.98
N GLU A 312 -19.61 15.25 0.46
CA GLU A 312 -20.93 15.28 1.07
C GLU A 312 -21.02 14.31 2.25
N ALA A 313 -20.55 13.07 2.08
CA ALA A 313 -20.60 12.05 3.12
C ALA A 313 -19.85 12.44 4.40
N LEU A 314 -18.79 13.24 4.27
CA LEU A 314 -17.99 13.76 5.38
C LEU A 314 -18.28 15.24 5.70
N ASN A 315 -19.28 15.89 5.08
CA ASN A 315 -19.56 17.31 5.25
C ASN A 315 -18.31 18.22 5.11
N LEU A 316 -17.42 17.91 4.17
CA LEU A 316 -16.15 18.64 4.00
C LEU A 316 -16.37 20.07 3.47
N LYS A 317 -17.53 20.35 2.85
CA LYS A 317 -17.92 21.69 2.37
C LYS A 317 -18.13 22.66 3.54
N ASP A 318 -18.47 22.16 4.73
CA ASP A 318 -18.77 22.96 5.93
C ASP A 318 -17.54 23.21 6.83
N CYS A 319 -16.37 22.71 6.41
CA CYS A 319 -15.11 22.94 7.09
C CYS A 319 -14.78 24.45 7.14
N ILE A 320 -14.60 25.01 8.34
CA ILE A 320 -14.13 26.40 8.55
C ILE A 320 -12.74 26.40 9.20
N PRO A 321 -11.70 27.00 8.57
CA PRO A 321 -11.68 27.55 7.20
C PRO A 321 -11.89 26.46 6.14
N PRO A 322 -12.21 26.73 4.86
CA PRO A 322 -12.30 25.68 3.85
C PRO A 322 -11.02 24.84 3.73
N LEU A 323 -11.14 23.59 3.28
CA LEU A 323 -9.96 22.75 2.99
C LEU A 323 -9.18 23.36 1.83
N GLY A 324 -7.86 23.49 1.99
CA GLY A 324 -7.00 24.13 0.98
C GLY A 324 -6.50 23.16 -0.10
N SER A 325 -6.52 21.86 0.18
CA SER A 325 -5.83 20.83 -0.62
C SER A 325 -6.69 19.62 -1.00
N PHE A 326 -8.02 19.77 -0.94
CA PHE A 326 -8.99 18.74 -1.31
C PHE A 326 -9.57 19.02 -2.71
N GLY A 327 -9.49 18.05 -3.62
CA GLY A 327 -9.94 18.23 -5.01
C GLY A 327 -9.15 17.39 -5.99
N LYS A 328 -9.69 17.20 -7.19
CA LYS A 328 -9.09 16.31 -8.20
C LYS A 328 -7.66 16.74 -8.55
N GLY A 329 -6.70 15.85 -8.31
CA GLY A 329 -5.27 16.10 -8.57
C GLY A 329 -4.54 16.85 -7.46
N LEU A 330 -5.22 17.20 -6.38
CA LEU A 330 -4.61 17.77 -5.18
C LEU A 330 -4.28 16.65 -4.18
N VAL A 331 -3.25 16.92 -3.36
CA VAL A 331 -2.78 16.03 -2.32
C VAL A 331 -3.06 16.68 -0.98
N LEU A 332 -3.63 15.95 -0.03
CA LEU A 332 -3.96 16.49 1.28
C LEU A 332 -2.72 17.00 2.01
N SER A 333 -2.82 18.22 2.52
CA SER A 333 -1.88 18.76 3.51
C SER A 333 -2.10 18.10 4.87
N ASN A 334 -1.08 18.13 5.73
CA ASN A 334 -1.19 17.60 7.09
C ASN A 334 -2.38 18.23 7.87
N LYS A 335 -2.57 19.54 7.71
CA LYS A 335 -3.67 20.28 8.36
C LYS A 335 -5.04 19.79 7.88
N ASP A 336 -5.21 19.59 6.57
CA ASP A 336 -6.47 19.10 6.02
C ASP A 336 -6.71 17.64 6.40
N ALA A 337 -5.66 16.80 6.42
CA ALA A 337 -5.73 15.42 6.87
C ALA A 337 -6.21 15.32 8.34
N LEU A 338 -5.68 16.16 9.24
CA LEU A 338 -6.14 16.22 10.64
C LEU A 338 -7.62 16.57 10.77
N ARG A 339 -8.08 17.55 9.98
CA ARG A 339 -9.49 17.97 10.00
C ARG A 339 -10.41 16.87 9.47
N ILE A 340 -9.99 16.17 8.42
CA ILE A 340 -10.72 15.02 7.88
C ILE A 340 -10.80 13.89 8.92
N ARG A 341 -9.73 13.63 9.69
CA ARG A 341 -9.76 12.67 10.82
C ARG A 341 -10.79 13.07 11.87
N GLU A 342 -10.80 14.33 12.30
CA GLU A 342 -11.76 14.84 13.29
C GLU A 342 -13.20 14.70 12.79
N GLN A 343 -13.42 15.08 11.53
CA GLN A 343 -14.71 15.03 10.87
C GLN A 343 -15.23 13.59 10.74
N PHE A 344 -14.39 12.67 10.26
CA PHE A 344 -14.72 11.25 10.17
C PHE A 344 -15.01 10.63 11.55
N LYS A 345 -14.19 10.95 12.57
CA LYS A 345 -14.39 10.48 13.95
C LYS A 345 -15.73 10.89 14.53
N ARG A 346 -16.19 12.08 14.18
CA ARG A 346 -17.44 12.64 14.67
C ARG A 346 -18.64 12.07 13.91
N ASP A 347 -18.59 12.07 12.58
CA ASP A 347 -19.81 11.92 11.77
C ASP A 347 -20.05 10.49 11.29
N LEU A 348 -19.00 9.71 10.98
CA LEU A 348 -19.17 8.39 10.33
C LEU A 348 -18.56 7.21 11.10
N LEU A 349 -17.40 7.40 11.76
CA LEU A 349 -16.75 6.35 12.54
C LEU A 349 -17.66 5.71 13.60
N PRO A 350 -18.52 6.46 14.34
CA PRO A 350 -19.41 5.84 15.32
C PRO A 350 -20.38 4.85 14.68
N ALA A 351 -20.95 5.20 13.53
CA ALA A 351 -21.88 4.36 12.78
C ALA A 351 -21.20 3.13 12.17
N PHE A 352 -20.05 3.35 11.53
CA PHE A 352 -19.22 2.27 10.98
C PHE A 352 -18.83 1.26 12.08
N SER A 353 -18.33 1.78 13.20
CA SER A 353 -17.95 0.95 14.36
C SER A 353 -19.16 0.23 14.93
N TYR A 354 -20.32 0.89 15.04
CA TYR A 354 -21.53 0.27 15.55
C TYR A 354 -21.94 -0.93 14.70
N LEU A 355 -21.93 -0.79 13.36
CA LEU A 355 -22.22 -1.91 12.45
C LEU A 355 -21.24 -3.05 12.66
N MET A 356 -19.95 -2.76 12.65
CA MET A 356 -18.91 -3.77 12.78
C MET A 356 -18.90 -4.47 14.15
N GLU A 357 -19.18 -3.75 15.24
CA GLU A 357 -19.18 -4.24 16.62
C GLU A 357 -20.50 -4.95 16.99
N ASN A 358 -21.60 -4.71 16.26
CA ASN A 358 -22.93 -5.27 16.57
C ASN A 358 -23.55 -6.15 15.48
N PHE A 359 -22.92 -6.28 14.31
CA PHE A 359 -23.27 -7.32 13.36
C PHE A 359 -22.98 -8.69 14.00
N GLU A 360 -24.04 -9.51 14.14
CA GLU A 360 -24.06 -10.68 15.00
C GLU A 360 -22.83 -11.60 14.87
N PRO A 361 -22.38 -12.00 13.66
CA PRO A 361 -21.21 -12.88 13.57
C PRO A 361 -19.91 -12.20 14.00
N TYR A 362 -19.74 -10.89 13.77
CA TYR A 362 -18.58 -10.13 14.23
C TYR A 362 -18.60 -9.92 15.74
N LYS A 363 -19.77 -9.63 16.30
CA LYS A 363 -19.97 -9.52 17.74
C LYS A 363 -19.64 -10.83 18.43
N LYS A 364 -20.21 -11.95 17.96
CA LYS A 364 -19.96 -13.28 18.52
C LYS A 364 -18.48 -13.67 18.44
N TYR A 365 -17.84 -13.47 17.29
CA TYR A 365 -16.42 -13.74 17.10
C TYR A 365 -15.55 -12.91 18.05
N THR A 366 -15.84 -11.62 18.16
CA THR A 366 -15.13 -10.69 19.03
C THR A 366 -15.22 -11.12 20.49
N LEU A 367 -16.43 -11.40 20.97
CA LEU A 367 -16.64 -11.82 22.36
C LEU A 367 -15.90 -13.12 22.69
N GLU A 368 -15.92 -14.12 21.80
CA GLU A 368 -15.18 -15.37 22.03
C GLU A 368 -13.66 -15.18 21.97
N CYS A 369 -13.16 -14.35 21.06
CA CYS A 369 -11.75 -13.96 21.03
C CYS A 369 -11.30 -13.27 22.32
N ARG A 370 -12.11 -12.34 22.85
CA ARG A 370 -11.83 -11.64 24.12
C ARG A 370 -11.92 -12.55 25.33
N LYS A 371 -12.91 -13.44 25.36
CA LYS A 371 -13.07 -14.44 26.42
C LYS A 371 -11.85 -15.35 26.50
N LYS A 372 -11.35 -15.81 25.34
CA LYS A 372 -10.10 -16.59 25.25
C LYS A 372 -8.90 -15.77 25.73
N GLN A 373 -8.73 -14.55 25.22
CA GLN A 373 -7.65 -13.65 25.64
C GLN A 373 -7.62 -13.44 27.16
N LEU A 374 -8.79 -13.19 27.76
CA LEU A 374 -8.92 -12.98 29.19
C LEU A 374 -8.55 -14.24 29.99
N ALA A 375 -9.06 -15.41 29.61
CA ALA A 375 -8.74 -16.67 30.27
C ALA A 375 -7.22 -16.93 30.26
N ASP A 376 -6.60 -16.68 29.12
CA ASP A 376 -5.17 -16.87 28.86
C ASP A 376 -4.27 -15.88 29.60
N GLU A 377 -4.69 -14.62 29.71
CA GLU A 377 -3.92 -13.57 30.38
C GLU A 377 -4.09 -13.59 31.92
N LEU A 378 -5.21 -14.12 32.43
CA LEU A 378 -5.41 -14.38 33.87
C LEU A 378 -4.46 -15.45 34.41
N GLU A 379 -3.98 -16.38 33.57
CA GLU A 379 -2.90 -17.31 33.92
C GLU A 379 -1.53 -16.61 34.03
N CYS A 380 -1.43 -15.32 33.65
CA CYS A 380 -0.29 -14.41 33.81
C CYS A 380 1.08 -14.94 33.35
N SER A 381 1.09 -15.88 32.39
CA SER A 381 2.36 -16.36 31.83
C SER A 381 2.90 -15.37 30.79
N THR A 382 4.17 -14.98 30.94
CA THR A 382 4.90 -14.19 29.93
C THR A 382 4.79 -14.82 28.53
N VAL A 383 4.68 -16.14 28.47
CA VAL A 383 4.53 -16.92 27.23
C VAL A 383 3.23 -16.55 26.50
N THR A 384 2.10 -16.55 27.20
CA THR A 384 0.80 -16.29 26.60
C THR A 384 0.67 -14.88 26.06
N LYS A 385 1.13 -13.88 26.84
CA LYS A 385 1.15 -12.48 26.40
C LYS A 385 1.94 -12.30 25.10
N ASN A 386 3.11 -12.93 25.00
CA ASN A 386 3.95 -12.85 23.79
C ASN A 386 3.36 -13.62 22.62
N ALA A 387 2.64 -14.72 22.86
CA ALA A 387 1.91 -15.43 21.81
C ALA A 387 0.78 -14.57 21.21
N TYR A 388 0.03 -13.84 22.04
CA TYR A 388 -0.96 -12.85 21.57
C TYR A 388 -0.32 -11.67 20.85
N GLN A 389 0.82 -11.16 21.35
CA GLN A 389 1.57 -10.14 20.62
C GLN A 389 1.98 -10.62 19.23
N LYS A 390 2.38 -11.89 19.08
CA LYS A 390 2.67 -12.47 17.76
C LYS A 390 1.42 -12.54 16.88
N ILE A 391 0.25 -12.87 17.43
CA ILE A 391 -1.01 -12.87 16.68
C ILE A 391 -1.31 -11.46 16.15
N CYS A 392 -1.20 -10.43 17.00
CA CYS A 392 -1.51 -9.05 16.64
C CYS A 392 -0.44 -8.39 15.74
N PHE A 393 0.84 -8.56 16.06
CA PHE A 393 1.96 -7.80 15.50
C PHE A 393 2.93 -8.62 14.66
N GLY A 394 2.73 -9.94 14.56
CA GLY A 394 3.63 -10.85 13.83
C GLY A 394 4.96 -11.13 14.52
N SER A 395 5.25 -10.41 15.58
CA SER A 395 6.52 -10.44 16.30
C SER A 395 6.28 -10.28 17.80
N TYR A 396 7.28 -10.72 18.57
CA TYR A 396 7.29 -10.66 20.03
C TYR A 396 8.76 -10.55 20.48
N ARG A 397 8.99 -10.20 21.75
CA ARG A 397 10.34 -10.03 22.30
C ARG A 397 10.45 -10.77 23.63
N VAL A 398 11.18 -11.88 23.63
CA VAL A 398 11.47 -12.69 24.82
C VAL A 398 12.92 -13.19 24.77
N GLY A 399 13.44 -13.64 25.92
CA GLY A 399 14.71 -14.36 25.98
C GLY A 399 14.65 -15.69 25.22
N ALA A 400 15.82 -16.17 24.77
CA ALA A 400 15.96 -17.36 23.93
C ALA A 400 15.31 -18.61 24.57
N GLU A 401 15.29 -18.68 25.90
CA GLU A 401 14.71 -19.76 26.69
C GLU A 401 13.18 -19.86 26.59
N LEU A 402 12.49 -18.76 26.28
CA LEU A 402 11.02 -18.73 26.19
C LEU A 402 10.49 -18.86 24.76
N VAL A 403 11.35 -18.75 23.73
CA VAL A 403 10.96 -18.76 22.32
C VAL A 403 10.15 -20.02 21.97
N SER A 404 10.64 -21.21 22.35
CA SER A 404 9.97 -22.48 22.02
C SER A 404 8.58 -22.61 22.68
N LEU A 405 8.43 -22.08 23.90
CA LEU A 405 7.17 -22.06 24.64
C LEU A 405 6.18 -21.10 23.99
N VAL A 406 6.64 -19.90 23.59
CA VAL A 406 5.81 -18.91 22.88
C VAL A 406 5.34 -19.45 21.54
N GLU A 407 6.22 -20.05 20.75
CA GLU A 407 5.85 -20.67 19.47
C GLU A 407 4.83 -21.81 19.65
N THR A 408 4.98 -22.60 20.71
CA THR A 408 4.04 -23.68 21.03
C THR A 408 2.66 -23.12 21.38
N ARG A 409 2.56 -22.08 22.22
CA ARG A 409 1.28 -21.44 22.55
C ARG A 409 0.68 -20.74 21.33
N TYR A 410 1.49 -20.03 20.55
CA TYR A 410 1.07 -19.41 19.29
C TYR A 410 0.43 -20.44 18.36
N GLY A 411 1.07 -21.59 18.13
CA GLY A 411 0.53 -22.66 17.29
C GLY A 411 -0.81 -23.22 17.79
N LYS A 412 -1.05 -23.25 19.10
CA LYS A 412 -2.36 -23.59 19.68
C LYS A 412 -3.40 -22.49 19.37
N LEU A 413 -3.07 -21.22 19.63
CA LEU A 413 -3.95 -20.09 19.35
C LEU A 413 -4.36 -20.03 17.86
N VAL A 414 -3.42 -20.29 16.94
CA VAL A 414 -3.73 -20.35 15.50
C VAL A 414 -4.82 -21.38 15.20
N LYS A 415 -4.72 -22.58 15.76
CA LYS A 415 -5.71 -23.64 15.56
C LYS A 415 -7.06 -23.26 16.19
N GLU A 416 -7.04 -22.69 17.38
CA GLU A 416 -8.23 -22.23 18.09
C GLU A 416 -8.99 -21.15 17.29
N PHE A 417 -8.32 -20.10 16.82
CA PHE A 417 -8.94 -19.05 16.03
C PHE A 417 -9.43 -19.56 14.67
N SER A 418 -8.68 -20.46 14.03
CA SER A 418 -9.11 -21.08 12.77
C SER A 418 -10.39 -21.90 12.94
N SER A 419 -10.52 -22.63 14.05
CA SER A 419 -11.75 -23.36 14.39
C SER A 419 -12.90 -22.40 14.67
N LEU A 420 -12.64 -21.34 15.45
CA LEU A 420 -13.64 -20.36 15.84
C LEU A 420 -14.23 -19.64 14.62
N LYS A 421 -13.40 -19.30 13.63
CA LYS A 421 -13.88 -18.69 12.37
C LYS A 421 -14.88 -19.60 11.64
N LYS A 422 -14.55 -20.89 11.51
CA LYS A 422 -15.40 -21.88 10.83
C LYS A 422 -16.71 -22.14 11.56
N GLU A 423 -16.71 -22.06 12.89
CA GLU A 423 -17.90 -22.27 13.70
C GLU A 423 -18.87 -21.08 13.66
N ILE A 424 -18.33 -19.86 13.61
CA ILE A 424 -19.14 -18.64 13.77
C ILE A 424 -19.64 -18.10 12.43
N PHE A 425 -18.81 -18.11 11.40
CA PHE A 425 -19.10 -17.39 10.17
C PHE A 425 -19.77 -18.26 9.12
N HIS A 426 -20.85 -17.73 8.55
CA HIS A 426 -21.30 -18.22 7.26
C HIS A 426 -20.28 -17.93 6.15
N PRO A 427 -20.16 -18.81 5.14
CA PRO A 427 -19.13 -18.74 4.10
C PRO A 427 -19.10 -17.42 3.33
N LEU A 428 -20.25 -16.81 3.05
CA LEU A 428 -20.29 -15.51 2.37
C LEU A 428 -19.80 -14.35 3.24
N ILE A 429 -19.76 -14.44 4.56
CA ILE A 429 -19.19 -13.39 5.42
C ILE A 429 -17.67 -13.54 5.53
N VAL A 430 -17.15 -14.78 5.50
CA VAL A 430 -15.70 -15.02 5.42
C VAL A 430 -15.14 -14.54 4.09
N ARG A 431 -15.94 -14.63 3.02
CA ARG A 431 -15.60 -14.05 1.72
C ARG A 431 -16.00 -12.57 1.75
N ASP A 432 -15.14 -11.65 1.31
CA ASP A 432 -15.45 -10.21 1.31
C ASP A 432 -16.76 -9.86 0.55
N VAL A 433 -17.20 -10.70 -0.39
CA VAL A 433 -18.46 -10.51 -1.14
C VAL A 433 -19.69 -10.29 -0.25
N GLY A 434 -19.80 -10.99 0.90
CA GLY A 434 -20.94 -10.80 1.79
C GLY A 434 -20.92 -9.42 2.44
N MET A 435 -19.76 -9.00 2.94
CA MET A 435 -19.61 -7.67 3.52
C MET A 435 -19.72 -6.54 2.51
N ARG A 436 -19.24 -6.72 1.28
CA ARG A 436 -19.53 -5.80 0.17
C ARG A 436 -21.04 -5.65 -0.03
N GLY A 437 -21.78 -6.76 0.04
CA GLY A 437 -23.24 -6.75 0.00
C GLY A 437 -23.85 -5.95 1.14
N VAL A 438 -23.41 -6.20 2.39
CA VAL A 438 -23.86 -5.48 3.58
C VAL A 438 -23.61 -3.97 3.45
N TRP A 439 -22.39 -3.55 3.07
CA TRP A 439 -22.05 -2.14 2.91
C TRP A 439 -22.74 -1.46 1.75
N SER A 440 -22.93 -2.18 0.64
CA SER A 440 -23.73 -1.68 -0.47
C SER A 440 -25.18 -1.45 -0.04
N ALA A 441 -25.80 -2.40 0.66
CA ALA A 441 -27.16 -2.24 1.16
C ALA A 441 -27.27 -1.10 2.18
N PHE A 442 -26.28 -0.99 3.07
CA PHE A 442 -26.17 0.08 4.06
C PHE A 442 -26.15 1.46 3.42
N SER A 443 -25.36 1.63 2.35
CA SER A 443 -25.27 2.90 1.64
C SER A 443 -26.55 3.23 0.86
N SER A 444 -27.04 2.29 0.04
CA SER A 444 -28.24 2.51 -0.79
C SER A 444 -29.49 2.84 0.04
N LEU A 445 -29.72 2.12 1.13
CA LEU A 445 -30.88 2.38 1.99
C LEU A 445 -30.76 3.69 2.77
N LYS A 446 -29.55 4.19 3.03
CA LYS A 446 -29.38 5.50 3.67
C LYS A 446 -29.95 6.60 2.80
N VAL A 447 -29.60 6.57 1.51
CA VAL A 447 -30.06 7.55 0.52
C VAL A 447 -31.58 7.51 0.37
N ILE A 448 -32.16 6.31 0.22
CA ILE A 448 -33.62 6.14 0.07
C ILE A 448 -34.34 6.64 1.34
N LYS A 449 -33.88 6.24 2.52
CA LYS A 449 -34.50 6.60 3.80
C LYS A 449 -34.44 8.10 4.06
N ASP A 450 -33.28 8.74 3.84
CA ASP A 450 -33.14 10.19 4.00
C ASP A 450 -34.03 10.96 3.01
N THR A 451 -34.13 10.48 1.77
CA THR A 451 -35.00 11.08 0.75
C THR A 451 -36.48 11.02 1.17
N LEU A 452 -36.92 9.88 1.69
CA LEU A 452 -38.31 9.71 2.16
C LEU A 452 -38.63 10.57 3.40
N GLU A 453 -37.67 10.70 4.31
CA GLU A 453 -37.88 11.43 5.57
C GLU A 453 -37.65 12.94 5.43
N GLY A 454 -37.10 13.38 4.29
CA GLY A 454 -36.84 14.78 3.99
C GLY A 454 -35.75 15.41 4.86
N ASN A 455 -35.01 14.59 5.62
CA ASN A 455 -33.90 14.98 6.47
C ASN A 455 -32.80 13.92 6.44
N THR A 456 -31.57 14.36 6.68
CA THR A 456 -30.44 13.44 6.80
C THR A 456 -30.39 12.91 8.22
N ASN A 457 -30.73 11.63 8.41
CA ASN A 457 -30.60 11.02 9.73
C ASN A 457 -29.14 10.95 10.18
N ASP A 458 -28.92 11.08 11.49
CA ASP A 458 -27.64 10.77 12.11
C ASP A 458 -27.18 9.35 11.71
N TRP A 459 -25.92 9.23 11.29
CA TRP A 459 -25.37 7.97 10.80
C TRP A 459 -25.42 6.86 11.85
N LEU A 460 -25.21 7.19 13.13
CA LEU A 460 -25.20 6.20 14.19
C LEU A 460 -26.61 5.67 14.46
N ASP A 461 -27.62 6.54 14.49
CA ASP A 461 -29.01 6.11 14.64
C ASP A 461 -29.50 5.27 13.45
N TYR A 462 -29.09 5.66 12.24
CA TYR A 462 -29.29 4.82 11.05
C TYR A 462 -28.63 3.45 11.18
N ALA A 463 -27.37 3.39 11.65
CA ALA A 463 -26.66 2.12 11.83
C ALA A 463 -27.32 1.21 12.87
N LYS A 464 -27.85 1.76 13.97
CA LYS A 464 -28.63 0.98 14.95
C LYS A 464 -29.85 0.31 14.33
N TRP A 465 -30.61 1.07 13.54
CA TRP A 465 -31.76 0.56 12.82
C TRP A 465 -31.36 -0.53 11.81
N PHE A 466 -30.35 -0.26 10.99
CA PHE A 466 -29.89 -1.17 9.94
C PHE A 466 -29.41 -2.50 10.52
N VAL A 467 -28.52 -2.45 11.52
CA VAL A 467 -27.91 -3.66 12.12
C VAL A 467 -28.96 -4.57 12.73
N LYS A 468 -30.00 -3.99 13.38
CA LYS A 468 -31.10 -4.78 13.93
C LYS A 468 -31.76 -5.64 12.86
N LEU A 469 -32.07 -5.06 11.69
CA LEU A 469 -32.70 -5.77 10.58
C LEU A 469 -31.71 -6.72 9.88
N MET A 470 -30.44 -6.32 9.76
CA MET A 470 -29.42 -7.15 9.16
C MET A 470 -29.13 -8.42 9.96
N ASN A 471 -29.15 -8.35 11.28
CA ASN A 471 -29.02 -9.53 12.13
C ASN A 471 -30.18 -10.52 11.94
N THR A 472 -31.40 -10.04 11.67
CA THR A 472 -32.52 -10.93 11.29
C THR A 472 -32.20 -11.70 10.02
N ILE A 473 -31.77 -11.00 8.96
CA ILE A 473 -31.41 -11.61 7.68
C ILE A 473 -30.22 -12.58 7.83
N TYR A 474 -29.23 -12.24 8.66
CA TYR A 474 -28.12 -13.17 8.94
C TYR A 474 -28.63 -14.46 9.59
N ASN A 475 -29.51 -14.35 10.59
CA ASN A 475 -30.06 -15.48 11.33
C ASN A 475 -31.00 -16.36 10.50
N GLU A 476 -31.65 -15.80 9.47
CA GLU A 476 -32.42 -16.55 8.47
C GLU A 476 -31.54 -17.39 7.53
N GLY A 477 -30.22 -17.19 7.53
CA GLY A 477 -29.28 -18.02 6.78
C GLY A 477 -28.95 -17.55 5.37
N TRP A 478 -29.28 -16.31 5.01
CA TRP A 478 -29.03 -15.75 3.66
C TRP A 478 -27.55 -15.64 3.25
N PHE A 479 -26.62 -15.91 4.18
CA PHE A 479 -25.17 -15.91 3.93
C PHE A 479 -24.54 -17.30 3.87
N LYS A 480 -25.34 -18.36 4.04
CA LYS A 480 -24.88 -19.76 4.02
C LYS A 480 -24.40 -20.18 2.64
N ASP A 481 -23.65 -21.28 2.57
CA ASP A 481 -23.26 -21.86 1.29
C ASP A 481 -24.47 -22.39 0.51
N PHE A 482 -24.32 -22.47 -0.81
CA PHE A 482 -25.44 -22.77 -1.72
C PHE A 482 -26.16 -24.08 -1.38
N GLU A 483 -25.44 -25.12 -0.96
CA GLU A 483 -26.05 -26.40 -0.58
C GLU A 483 -26.82 -26.39 0.75
N GLU A 484 -26.59 -25.38 1.60
CA GLU A 484 -27.22 -25.24 2.92
C GLU A 484 -28.44 -24.31 2.90
N LEU A 485 -28.68 -23.63 1.78
CA LEU A 485 -29.84 -22.77 1.56
C LEU A 485 -31.09 -23.61 1.28
N ASP A 486 -32.25 -23.12 1.71
CA ASP A 486 -33.53 -23.72 1.29
C ASP A 486 -33.83 -23.44 -0.20
N SER A 487 -34.84 -24.13 -0.76
CA SER A 487 -35.16 -24.05 -2.18
C SER A 487 -35.55 -22.64 -2.65
N ASP A 488 -36.19 -21.84 -1.80
CA ASP A 488 -36.58 -20.47 -2.17
C ASP A 488 -35.36 -19.55 -2.10
N GLN A 489 -34.55 -19.66 -1.05
CA GLN A 489 -33.29 -18.93 -0.89
C GLN A 489 -32.32 -19.22 -2.06
N GLN A 490 -32.12 -20.49 -2.41
CA GLN A 490 -31.35 -20.89 -3.59
C GLN A 490 -31.92 -20.22 -4.84
N GLY A 491 -33.25 -20.22 -4.98
CA GLY A 491 -33.92 -19.58 -6.08
C GLY A 491 -33.61 -18.10 -6.22
N PHE A 492 -33.60 -17.35 -5.11
CA PHE A 492 -33.34 -15.91 -5.13
C PHE A 492 -31.86 -15.55 -5.25
N LEU A 493 -30.97 -16.36 -4.68
CA LEU A 493 -29.52 -16.10 -4.72
C LEU A 493 -28.85 -16.63 -6.00
N MET A 494 -29.53 -17.49 -6.76
CA MET A 494 -29.11 -17.95 -8.08
C MET A 494 -28.99 -16.78 -9.06
N HIS A 495 -27.85 -16.70 -9.74
CA HIS A 495 -27.40 -15.61 -10.63
C HIS A 495 -27.18 -14.24 -9.96
N VAL A 496 -27.42 -14.14 -8.64
CA VAL A 496 -27.19 -12.95 -7.83
C VAL A 496 -25.84 -13.04 -7.14
N VAL A 497 -25.63 -14.09 -6.36
CA VAL A 497 -24.32 -14.38 -5.73
C VAL A 497 -23.83 -15.79 -6.05
N TYR A 498 -24.70 -16.70 -6.46
CA TYR A 498 -24.32 -18.06 -6.87
C TYR A 498 -24.60 -18.34 -8.35
N ASP A 499 -23.83 -19.22 -8.97
CA ASP A 499 -24.20 -19.86 -10.24
C ASP A 499 -24.85 -21.23 -10.01
N LEU A 500 -25.21 -21.92 -11.10
CA LEU A 500 -25.88 -23.23 -11.04
C LEU A 500 -25.04 -24.32 -10.34
N ALA A 501 -23.72 -24.14 -10.25
CA ALA A 501 -22.82 -25.07 -9.59
C ALA A 501 -22.52 -24.66 -8.13
N GLY A 502 -23.21 -23.63 -7.60
CA GLY A 502 -22.92 -23.07 -6.28
C GLY A 502 -21.64 -22.21 -6.24
N GLY A 503 -21.03 -21.90 -7.39
CA GLY A 503 -19.88 -21.02 -7.47
C GLY A 503 -20.26 -19.56 -7.24
N VAL A 504 -19.42 -18.79 -6.54
CA VAL A 504 -19.71 -17.37 -6.28
C VAL A 504 -19.51 -16.53 -7.53
N VAL A 505 -20.53 -15.75 -7.89
CA VAL A 505 -20.56 -14.80 -9.01
C VAL A 505 -20.83 -13.37 -8.54
N ASN A 506 -20.70 -12.40 -9.44
CA ASN A 506 -20.96 -10.97 -9.18
C ASN A 506 -20.20 -10.42 -7.95
N TYR A 507 -18.99 -10.93 -7.70
CA TYR A 507 -18.19 -10.58 -6.52
C TYR A 507 -17.41 -9.26 -6.64
N ARG A 508 -17.34 -8.66 -7.83
CA ARG A 508 -16.62 -7.38 -8.05
C ARG A 508 -17.39 -6.24 -7.39
N HIS A 509 -16.71 -5.20 -6.91
CA HIS A 509 -17.36 -4.06 -6.25
C HIS A 509 -18.52 -3.46 -7.07
N SER A 510 -18.32 -3.30 -8.38
CA SER A 510 -19.36 -2.81 -9.30
C SER A 510 -20.55 -3.76 -9.44
N ASP A 511 -20.29 -5.07 -9.44
CA ASP A 511 -21.32 -6.09 -9.67
C ASP A 511 -22.14 -6.33 -8.38
N VAL A 512 -21.51 -6.23 -7.21
CA VAL A 512 -22.18 -6.42 -5.91
C VAL A 512 -23.28 -5.38 -5.68
N LYS A 513 -23.06 -4.13 -6.10
CA LYS A 513 -24.07 -3.05 -6.02
C LYS A 513 -25.37 -3.45 -6.71
N ASP A 514 -25.24 -4.00 -7.91
CA ASP A 514 -26.37 -4.41 -8.74
C ASP A 514 -26.98 -5.76 -8.32
N ALA A 515 -26.26 -6.55 -7.51
CA ALA A 515 -26.61 -7.92 -7.15
C ALA A 515 -26.88 -8.07 -5.64
N LEU A 516 -25.95 -8.69 -4.88
CA LEU A 516 -26.18 -9.01 -3.47
C LEU A 516 -26.49 -7.78 -2.60
N GLY A 517 -25.87 -6.63 -2.90
CA GLY A 517 -26.16 -5.37 -2.19
C GLY A 517 -27.60 -4.92 -2.36
N THR A 518 -28.09 -4.90 -3.60
CA THR A 518 -29.50 -4.62 -3.91
C THR A 518 -30.44 -5.63 -3.25
N PHE A 519 -30.10 -6.92 -3.31
CA PHE A 519 -30.92 -7.98 -2.71
C PHE A 519 -31.09 -7.76 -1.20
N LEU A 520 -29.97 -7.55 -0.49
CA LEU A 520 -29.97 -7.33 0.96
C LEU A 520 -30.73 -6.05 1.33
N ALA A 521 -30.61 -4.98 0.54
CA ALA A 521 -31.38 -3.75 0.75
C ALA A 521 -32.90 -4.00 0.69
N LEU A 522 -33.36 -4.77 -0.31
CA LEU A 522 -34.78 -5.13 -0.44
C LEU A 522 -35.28 -5.99 0.73
N LEU A 523 -34.47 -6.96 1.19
CA LEU A 523 -34.80 -7.75 2.38
C LEU A 523 -34.89 -6.88 3.64
N ILE A 524 -33.96 -5.94 3.83
CA ILE A 524 -33.99 -5.02 4.97
C ILE A 524 -35.24 -4.16 4.92
N ALA A 525 -35.58 -3.62 3.73
CA ALA A 525 -36.78 -2.82 3.54
C ALA A 525 -38.06 -3.62 3.90
N LYS A 526 -38.15 -4.89 3.48
CA LYS A 526 -39.21 -5.83 3.90
C LYS A 526 -39.28 -5.95 5.43
N HIS A 527 -38.15 -6.20 6.11
CA HIS A 527 -38.15 -6.37 7.57
C HIS A 527 -38.38 -5.06 8.35
N SER A 528 -38.25 -3.90 7.71
CA SER A 528 -38.42 -2.61 8.37
C SER A 528 -39.87 -2.33 8.80
N THR A 529 -40.85 -3.06 8.26
CA THR A 529 -42.31 -2.85 8.39
C THR A 529 -42.82 -1.50 7.88
N ASN A 530 -41.94 -0.64 7.34
CA ASN A 530 -42.31 0.62 6.71
C ASN A 530 -42.62 0.36 5.22
N LYS A 531 -43.92 0.41 4.86
CA LYS A 531 -44.38 0.15 3.50
C LYS A 531 -43.92 1.22 2.49
N ASP A 532 -43.78 2.47 2.90
CA ASP A 532 -43.26 3.54 2.02
C ASP A 532 -41.79 3.29 1.67
N LEU A 533 -40.99 2.89 2.67
CA LEU A 533 -39.59 2.49 2.45
C LEU A 533 -39.50 1.25 1.56
N GLN A 534 -40.37 0.27 1.77
CA GLN A 534 -40.43 -0.93 0.94
C GLN A 534 -40.75 -0.60 -0.53
N HIS A 535 -41.75 0.25 -0.78
CA HIS A 535 -42.11 0.67 -2.13
C HIS A 535 -41.00 1.49 -2.79
N ALA A 536 -40.44 2.49 -2.10
CA ALA A 536 -39.35 3.29 -2.63
C ALA A 536 -38.10 2.45 -2.93
N ALA A 537 -37.73 1.54 -2.03
CA ALA A 537 -36.60 0.64 -2.24
C ALA A 537 -36.84 -0.32 -3.42
N TRP A 538 -38.07 -0.81 -3.60
CA TRP A 538 -38.42 -1.62 -4.75
C TRP A 538 -38.28 -0.82 -6.05
N ASP A 539 -38.89 0.36 -6.12
CA ASP A 539 -38.90 1.19 -7.33
C ASP A 539 -37.49 1.63 -7.74
N GLU A 540 -36.64 1.99 -6.77
CA GLU A 540 -35.28 2.46 -7.04
C GLU A 540 -34.29 1.33 -7.30
N LEU A 541 -34.38 0.21 -6.57
CA LEU A 541 -33.33 -0.82 -6.59
C LEU A 541 -33.64 -2.03 -7.48
N SER A 542 -34.92 -2.35 -7.73
CA SER A 542 -35.29 -3.55 -8.52
C SER A 542 -34.73 -3.52 -9.95
N VAL A 543 -34.59 -2.32 -10.53
CA VAL A 543 -34.00 -2.12 -11.86
C VAL A 543 -32.54 -2.60 -11.95
N ASN A 544 -31.79 -2.49 -10.86
CA ASN A 544 -30.38 -2.91 -10.81
C ASN A 544 -30.26 -4.43 -10.84
N PHE A 545 -31.25 -5.13 -10.26
CA PHE A 545 -31.33 -6.59 -10.20
C PHE A 545 -31.45 -7.26 -11.57
N ARG A 546 -32.00 -6.54 -12.55
CA ARG A 546 -32.28 -7.06 -13.90
C ARG A 546 -31.00 -7.49 -14.61
N LYS A 547 -29.92 -6.73 -14.46
CA LYS A 547 -28.64 -6.96 -15.15
C LYS A 547 -27.93 -8.25 -14.73
N PRO A 548 -27.67 -8.53 -13.44
CA PRO A 548 -27.05 -9.80 -13.02
C PRO A 548 -27.94 -11.00 -13.37
N LEU A 549 -29.26 -10.92 -13.16
CA LEU A 549 -30.19 -11.99 -13.52
C LEU A 549 -30.15 -12.30 -15.03
N LYS A 550 -30.29 -11.27 -15.88
CA LYS A 550 -30.25 -11.42 -17.33
C LYS A 550 -28.95 -12.08 -17.80
N LYS A 551 -27.81 -11.67 -17.23
CA LYS A 551 -26.50 -12.24 -17.57
C LYS A 551 -26.42 -13.73 -17.21
N GLY A 552 -26.84 -14.11 -16.01
CA GLY A 552 -26.82 -15.49 -15.54
C GLY A 552 -27.80 -16.40 -16.29
N LEU A 553 -29.06 -15.97 -16.42
CA LEU A 553 -30.10 -16.69 -17.14
C LEU A 553 -29.75 -16.87 -18.62
N LYS A 554 -29.19 -15.84 -19.27
CA LYS A 554 -28.74 -15.95 -20.66
C LYS A 554 -27.64 -16.99 -20.83
N LYS A 555 -26.71 -17.10 -19.86
CA LYS A 555 -25.66 -18.13 -19.89
C LYS A 555 -26.25 -19.53 -19.76
N GLN A 556 -27.21 -19.71 -18.85
CA GLN A 556 -27.93 -20.97 -18.64
C GLN A 556 -28.72 -21.39 -19.89
N LEU A 557 -29.63 -20.52 -20.36
CA LEU A 557 -30.51 -20.78 -21.50
C LEU A 557 -29.72 -21.04 -22.79
N ARG A 558 -28.56 -20.39 -22.96
CA ARG A 558 -27.70 -20.65 -24.12
C ARG A 558 -27.20 -22.10 -24.16
N GLY A 559 -26.96 -22.71 -23.01
CA GLY A 559 -26.60 -24.13 -22.92
C GLY A 559 -27.76 -25.03 -23.34
N GLU A 560 -28.97 -24.72 -22.87
CA GLU A 560 -30.19 -25.46 -23.16
C GLU A 560 -30.62 -25.37 -24.63
N LEU A 561 -30.47 -24.20 -25.26
CA LEU A 561 -30.96 -23.94 -26.62
C LEU A 561 -29.97 -24.32 -27.73
N ARG A 562 -28.68 -24.52 -27.40
CA ARG A 562 -27.59 -24.69 -28.39
C ARG A 562 -27.84 -25.83 -29.38
N ASP A 563 -28.48 -26.90 -28.91
CA ASP A 563 -28.70 -28.13 -29.69
C ASP A 563 -30.07 -28.14 -30.39
N SER A 564 -30.90 -27.11 -30.20
CA SER A 564 -32.31 -27.08 -30.62
C SER A 564 -32.64 -26.14 -31.78
N ILE A 565 -31.73 -25.23 -32.16
CA ILE A 565 -32.01 -24.17 -33.15
C ILE A 565 -30.94 -24.14 -34.24
N GLY A 566 -31.38 -24.14 -35.51
CA GLY A 566 -30.53 -24.30 -36.69
C GLY A 566 -29.71 -23.05 -37.06
N SER A 567 -30.28 -21.84 -36.96
CA SER A 567 -29.55 -20.61 -37.31
C SER A 567 -29.08 -19.80 -36.08
N GLN A 568 -27.91 -19.16 -36.21
CA GLN A 568 -27.35 -18.29 -35.16
C GLN A 568 -28.21 -17.06 -34.85
N LYS A 569 -29.00 -16.59 -35.82
CA LYS A 569 -29.88 -15.43 -35.64
C LYS A 569 -31.11 -15.83 -34.83
N GLU A 570 -31.79 -16.91 -35.21
CA GLU A 570 -32.94 -17.44 -34.46
C GLU A 570 -32.55 -17.81 -33.03
N LEU A 571 -31.38 -18.43 -32.84
CA LEU A 571 -30.87 -18.74 -31.51
C LEU A 571 -30.69 -17.48 -30.66
N ARG A 572 -30.21 -16.38 -31.24
CA ARG A 572 -29.99 -15.13 -30.51
C ARG A 572 -31.29 -14.45 -30.13
N ASP A 573 -32.24 -14.39 -31.06
CA ASP A 573 -33.54 -13.74 -30.86
C ASP A 573 -34.36 -14.53 -29.82
N GLU A 574 -34.45 -15.86 -29.97
CA GLU A 574 -35.13 -16.75 -29.02
C GLU A 574 -34.48 -16.72 -27.64
N LEU A 575 -33.14 -16.74 -27.57
CA LEU A 575 -32.40 -16.64 -26.32
C LEU A 575 -32.71 -15.33 -25.59
N ASN A 576 -32.75 -14.20 -26.31
CA ASN A 576 -33.10 -12.91 -25.69
C ASN A 576 -34.54 -12.92 -25.17
N ASN A 577 -35.51 -13.34 -25.98
CA ASN A 577 -36.92 -13.39 -25.59
C ASN A 577 -37.15 -14.25 -24.33
N LYS A 578 -36.65 -15.49 -24.32
CA LYS A 578 -36.75 -16.39 -23.17
C LYS A 578 -35.99 -15.88 -21.94
N THR A 579 -34.88 -15.16 -22.14
CA THR A 579 -34.15 -14.55 -21.03
C THR A 579 -34.99 -13.45 -20.39
N GLU A 580 -35.59 -12.56 -21.18
CA GLU A 580 -36.44 -11.48 -20.66
C GLU A 580 -37.64 -12.05 -19.90
N GLU A 581 -38.34 -13.04 -20.47
CA GLU A 581 -39.47 -13.71 -19.82
C GLU A 581 -39.10 -14.27 -18.44
N LYS A 582 -37.99 -15.03 -18.35
CA LYS A 582 -37.51 -15.58 -17.08
C LYS A 582 -37.04 -14.50 -16.09
N VAL A 583 -36.51 -13.38 -16.58
CA VAL A 583 -36.12 -12.26 -15.71
C VAL A 583 -37.36 -11.63 -15.08
N GLU A 584 -38.40 -11.33 -15.87
CA GLU A 584 -39.65 -10.75 -15.35
C GLU A 584 -40.36 -11.72 -14.39
N GLU A 585 -40.40 -13.03 -14.71
CA GLU A 585 -40.93 -14.05 -13.79
C GLU A 585 -40.20 -14.04 -12.44
N ARG A 586 -38.87 -13.93 -12.47
CA ARG A 586 -38.05 -13.86 -11.25
C ARG A 586 -38.27 -12.59 -10.45
N LEU A 587 -38.39 -11.45 -11.12
CA LEU A 587 -38.68 -10.17 -10.46
C LEU A 587 -40.08 -10.20 -9.82
N GLU A 588 -41.08 -10.73 -10.50
CA GLU A 588 -42.43 -10.91 -9.94
C GLU A 588 -42.45 -11.88 -8.76
N LYS A 589 -41.71 -13.00 -8.83
CA LYS A 589 -41.58 -13.92 -7.69
C LYS A 589 -40.90 -13.22 -6.49
N LEU A 590 -39.87 -12.41 -6.75
CA LEU A 590 -39.20 -11.64 -5.70
C LEU A 590 -40.12 -10.58 -5.10
N LYS A 591 -40.86 -9.83 -5.92
CA LYS A 591 -41.82 -8.82 -5.46
C LYS A 591 -42.85 -9.43 -4.51
N LYS A 592 -43.47 -10.54 -4.93
CA LYS A 592 -44.44 -11.29 -4.11
C LYS A 592 -43.84 -11.85 -2.82
N TYR A 593 -42.55 -12.18 -2.82
CA TYR A 593 -41.85 -12.62 -1.61
C TYR A 593 -41.58 -11.46 -0.66
N LEU A 594 -41.40 -10.24 -1.18
CA LEU A 594 -41.16 -9.05 -0.39
C LEU A 594 -42.44 -8.47 0.22
N ASP A 595 -43.57 -8.52 -0.52
CA ASP A 595 -44.89 -8.03 -0.09
C ASP A 595 -45.40 -8.73 1.18
#